data_AF-A0AAQ3Y6M5-F1
#
_entry.id   AF-A0AAQ3Y6M5-F1
#
_cell.length_a   1.000
_cell.length_b   1.000
_cell.length_c   1.000
_cell.angle_alpha   90.00
_cell.angle_beta   90.00
_cell.angle_gamma   90.00
#
_symmetry.space_group_name_H-M   'P 1'
#
loop_
_entity.id
_entity.type
_entity.pdbx_description
1 polymer ?
#
loop_
_entity_poly.entity_id
_entity_poly.type
_entity_poly.pdbx_seq_one_letter_code
_entity_poly.pdbx_strand_id
1 'polypeptide(L)'
;MKTAKLVIGIISIILSLLVLFQSCVAGLGNSINNNGEVGGSAGMLLAICLLVAGIVAIATRNSSGNGGFVAAGFYIAGGIIAFLLAGGYDDLYLWSVLSIIFGATFVIGDTKKRK
;
A
#
# COMPACT_ATOMS: atom_id res chain seq x y z
N MET A 1 14.30 13.23 -3.25
CA MET A 1 13.12 13.05 -2.38
C MET A 1 13.49 12.57 -0.96
N LYS A 2 14.00 13.44 -0.07
CA LYS A 2 14.24 13.01 1.32
C LYS A 2 12.96 13.14 2.15
N THR A 3 12.41 14.35 2.19
CA THR A 3 11.18 14.68 2.94
C THR A 3 9.96 13.91 2.45
N ALA A 4 9.76 13.80 1.13
CA ALA A 4 8.62 13.04 0.57
C ALA A 4 8.64 11.56 0.96
N LYS A 5 9.82 10.90 0.94
CA LYS A 5 9.96 9.50 1.39
C LYS A 5 9.59 9.34 2.87
N LEU A 6 9.97 10.31 3.70
CA LEU A 6 9.62 10.32 5.12
C LEU A 6 8.12 10.47 5.32
N VAL A 7 7.51 11.50 4.72
CA VAL A 7 6.09 11.83 4.92
C VAL A 7 5.20 10.71 4.40
N ILE A 8 5.42 10.25 3.15
CA ILE A 8 4.63 9.15 2.57
C ILE A 8 4.84 7.85 3.36
N GLY A 9 6.06 7.60 3.84
CA GLY A 9 6.34 6.43 4.66
C GLY A 9 5.57 6.42 5.99
N ILE A 10 5.54 7.54 6.71
CA ILE A 10 4.77 7.66 7.96
C ILE A 10 3.27 7.51 7.68
N ILE A 11 2.76 8.19 6.65
CA ILE A 11 1.36 8.09 6.26
C ILE A 11 1.00 6.63 5.94
N SER A 12 1.84 5.92 5.20
CA SER A 12 1.58 4.54 4.80
C SER A 12 1.59 3.56 5.98
N ILE A 13 2.41 3.79 7.01
CA ILE A 13 2.34 3.01 8.25
C ILE A 13 1.00 3.21 8.93
N ILE A 14 0.54 4.45 9.08
CA ILE A 14 -0.76 4.74 9.71
C ILE A 14 -1.89 4.15 8.87
N LEU A 15 -1.83 4.33 7.55
CA LEU A 15 -2.82 3.80 6.61
C LEU A 15 -2.89 2.28 6.68
N SER A 16 -1.75 1.60 6.79
CA SER A 16 -1.71 0.14 6.90
C SER A 16 -2.51 -0.37 8.09
N LEU A 17 -2.47 0.33 9.23
CA LEU A 17 -3.24 -0.04 10.41
C LEU A 17 -4.75 0.15 10.19
N LEU A 18 -5.14 1.25 9.53
CA LEU A 18 -6.54 1.51 9.19
C LEU A 18 -7.10 0.44 8.25
N VAL A 19 -6.38 0.15 7.16
CA VAL A 19 -6.75 -0.87 6.18
C VAL A 19 -6.79 -2.24 6.85
N LEU A 20 -5.83 -2.57 7.72
CA LEU A 20 -5.79 -3.85 8.44
C LEU A 20 -7.04 -4.06 9.28
N PHE A 21 -7.46 -3.07 10.08
CA PHE A 21 -8.66 -3.21 10.90
C PHE A 21 -9.95 -3.28 10.05
N GLN A 22 -10.08 -2.45 9.01
CA GLN A 22 -11.22 -2.53 8.09
C GLN A 22 -11.30 -3.90 7.39
N SER A 23 -10.16 -4.42 6.98
CA SER A 23 -10.04 -5.72 6.31
C SER A 23 -10.39 -6.89 7.22
N CYS A 24 -10.02 -6.82 8.50
CA CYS A 24 -10.44 -7.81 9.49
C CYS A 24 -11.96 -7.84 9.66
N VAL A 25 -12.60 -6.67 9.74
CA VAL A 25 -14.06 -6.56 9.84
C VAL A 25 -14.72 -7.08 8.56
N ALA A 26 -14.20 -6.72 7.38
CA ALA A 26 -14.68 -7.23 6.10
C ALA A 26 -14.55 -8.77 6.01
N GLY A 27 -13.40 -9.33 6.40
CA GLY A 27 -13.15 -10.77 6.37
C GLY A 27 -14.06 -11.56 7.32
N LEU A 28 -14.33 -11.01 8.50
CA LEU A 28 -15.33 -11.57 9.42
C LEU A 28 -16.73 -11.51 8.81
N GLY A 29 -17.11 -10.37 8.21
CA GLY A 29 -18.38 -10.21 7.50
C GLY A 29 -18.56 -11.23 6.37
N ASN A 30 -17.53 -11.47 5.57
CA ASN A 30 -17.54 -12.47 4.49
C ASN A 30 -17.73 -13.88 5.02
N SER A 31 -17.07 -14.21 6.14
CA SER A 31 -17.17 -15.53 6.76
C SER A 31 -18.55 -15.79 7.37
N ILE A 32 -19.15 -14.77 8.00
CA ILE A 32 -20.50 -14.85 8.58
C ILE A 32 -21.54 -15.01 7.47
N ASN A 33 -21.45 -14.20 6.43
CA ASN A 33 -22.43 -14.19 5.34
C ASN A 33 -22.20 -15.29 4.29
N ASN A 34 -21.05 -15.99 4.32
CA ASN A 34 -20.64 -16.96 3.30
C ASN A 34 -20.82 -16.44 1.86
N ASN A 35 -20.50 -15.17 1.64
CA ASN A 35 -20.71 -14.51 0.34
C ASN A 35 -19.61 -14.82 -0.70
N GLY A 36 -18.56 -15.55 -0.31
CA GLY A 36 -17.43 -15.92 -1.18
C GLY A 36 -16.50 -14.76 -1.55
N GLU A 37 -16.70 -13.57 -0.97
CA GLU A 37 -15.85 -12.42 -1.26
C GLU A 37 -14.50 -12.52 -0.55
N VAL A 38 -13.45 -12.09 -1.24
CA VAL A 38 -12.05 -12.14 -0.76
C VAL A 38 -11.51 -10.75 -0.40
N GLY A 39 -12.36 -9.72 -0.40
CA GLY A 39 -11.98 -8.34 -0.11
C GLY A 39 -11.27 -8.18 1.25
N GLY A 40 -11.73 -8.86 2.29
CA GLY A 40 -11.05 -8.86 3.60
C GLY A 40 -9.61 -9.41 3.55
N SER A 41 -9.37 -10.49 2.82
CA SER A 41 -8.02 -11.05 2.65
C SER A 41 -7.15 -10.16 1.75
N ALA A 42 -7.73 -9.59 0.69
CA ALA A 42 -7.05 -8.69 -0.23
C ALA A 42 -6.61 -7.40 0.47
N GLY A 43 -7.46 -6.81 1.31
CA GLY A 43 -7.11 -5.64 2.10
C GLY A 43 -6.04 -5.93 3.17
N MET A 44 -6.04 -7.14 3.77
CA MET A 44 -4.97 -7.55 4.67
C MET A 44 -3.61 -7.63 3.95
N LEU A 45 -3.59 -8.17 2.72
CA LEU A 45 -2.39 -8.16 1.89
C LEU A 45 -1.94 -6.74 1.56
N LEU A 46 -2.86 -5.85 1.17
CA LEU A 46 -2.57 -4.44 0.90
C LEU A 46 -1.94 -3.75 2.12
N ALA A 47 -2.49 -3.99 3.31
CA ALA A 47 -1.97 -3.44 4.55
C ALA A 47 -0.51 -3.87 4.80
N ILE A 48 -0.19 -5.15 4.59
CA ILE A 48 1.19 -5.66 4.72
C ILE A 48 2.10 -4.98 3.70
N CYS A 49 1.67 -4.86 2.44
CA CYS A 49 2.44 -4.19 1.40
C CYS A 49 2.68 -2.70 1.72
N LEU A 50 1.66 -1.97 2.19
CA LEU A 50 1.76 -0.57 2.63
C LEU A 50 2.75 -0.42 3.79
N LEU A 51 2.71 -1.33 4.76
CA LEU A 51 3.60 -1.31 5.92
C LEU A 51 5.06 -1.53 5.49
N VAL A 52 5.32 -2.56 4.68
CA VAL A 52 6.66 -2.85 4.15
C VAL A 52 7.18 -1.68 3.32
N ALA A 53 6.37 -1.17 2.39
CA ALA A 53 6.73 -0.04 1.55
C ALA A 53 7.01 1.23 2.37
N GLY A 54 6.22 1.48 3.42
CA GLY A 54 6.39 2.60 4.33
C GLY A 54 7.70 2.53 5.13
N ILE A 55 8.03 1.35 5.68
CA ILE A 55 9.29 1.13 6.40
C ILE A 55 10.48 1.29 5.45
N VAL A 56 10.44 0.68 4.27
CA VAL A 56 11.51 0.80 3.25
C VAL A 56 11.69 2.25 2.81
N ALA A 57 10.60 2.99 2.62
CA ALA A 57 10.64 4.41 2.30
C ALA A 57 11.37 5.23 3.36
N ILE A 58 11.06 5.03 4.64
CA ILE A 58 11.70 5.74 5.76
C ILE A 58 13.18 5.32 5.90
N ALA A 59 13.46 4.02 5.90
CA ALA A 59 14.82 3.49 6.06
C ALA A 59 15.75 3.96 4.93
N THR A 60 15.22 4.11 3.72
CA THR A 60 16.00 4.52 2.54
C THR A 60 15.88 6.01 2.21
N ARG A 61 15.25 6.81 3.09
CA ARG A 61 14.99 8.25 2.88
C ARG A 61 16.25 9.06 2.55
N ASN A 62 17.39 8.68 3.16
CA ASN A 62 18.67 9.38 3.00
C ASN A 62 19.61 8.72 1.99
N SER A 63 19.25 7.54 1.47
CA SER A 63 20.06 6.81 0.50
C SER A 63 19.79 7.28 -0.94
N SER A 64 20.77 7.06 -1.82
CA SER A 64 20.64 7.21 -3.28
C SER A 64 20.54 5.86 -4.01
N GLY A 65 20.47 4.75 -3.27
CA GLY A 65 20.33 3.40 -3.82
C GLY A 65 18.89 3.05 -4.24
N ASN A 66 18.67 1.79 -4.60
CA ASN A 66 17.41 1.28 -5.18
C ASN A 66 16.20 1.27 -4.23
N GLY A 67 16.35 1.74 -2.99
CA GLY A 67 15.30 1.68 -1.96
C GLY A 67 13.97 2.34 -2.36
N GLY A 68 14.04 3.42 -3.16
CA GLY A 68 12.83 4.06 -3.66
C GLY A 68 12.03 3.16 -4.61
N PHE A 69 12.71 2.43 -5.50
CA PHE A 69 12.08 1.50 -6.43
C PHE A 69 11.53 0.26 -5.73
N VAL A 70 12.21 -0.23 -4.69
CA VAL A 70 11.70 -1.35 -3.89
C VAL A 70 10.39 -0.96 -3.19
N ALA A 71 10.34 0.20 -2.54
CA ALA A 71 9.11 0.71 -1.94
C ALA A 71 8.00 0.88 -2.99
N ALA A 72 8.33 1.43 -4.15
CA ALA A 72 7.38 1.56 -5.25
C ALA A 72 6.81 0.21 -5.72
N GLY A 73 7.64 -0.82 -5.81
CA GLY A 73 7.20 -2.17 -6.18
C GLY A 73 6.13 -2.71 -5.23
N PHE A 74 6.34 -2.59 -3.93
CA PHE A 74 5.35 -3.04 -2.93
C PHE A 74 4.06 -2.22 -2.98
N TYR A 75 4.15 -0.90 -3.12
CA TYR A 75 2.98 -0.03 -3.25
C TYR A 75 2.13 -0.37 -4.49
N ILE A 76 2.77 -0.54 -5.65
CA ILE A 76 2.07 -0.81 -6.91
C ILE A 76 1.52 -2.24 -6.94
N ALA A 77 2.34 -3.24 -6.58
CA ALA A 77 1.92 -4.63 -6.61
C ALA A 77 0.78 -4.89 -5.62
N GLY A 78 0.92 -4.42 -4.37
CA GLY A 78 -0.13 -4.54 -3.36
C GLY A 78 -1.42 -3.84 -3.79
N GLY A 79 -1.31 -2.63 -4.33
CA GLY A 79 -2.46 -1.87 -4.81
C GLY A 79 -3.18 -2.53 -6.00
N ILE A 80 -2.45 -3.05 -7.00
CA ILE A 80 -3.07 -3.73 -8.14
C ILE A 80 -3.78 -5.01 -7.69
N ILE A 81 -3.12 -5.83 -6.87
CA ILE A 81 -3.70 -7.09 -6.39
C ILE A 81 -4.98 -6.80 -5.60
N ALA A 82 -4.93 -5.84 -4.67
CA ALA A 82 -6.09 -5.49 -3.87
C ALA A 82 -7.22 -4.85 -4.69
N PHE A 83 -6.90 -4.06 -5.72
CA PHE A 83 -7.90 -3.49 -6.63
C PHE A 83 -8.66 -4.58 -7.38
N LEU A 84 -7.95 -5.58 -7.91
CA LEU A 84 -8.57 -6.68 -8.66
C LEU A 84 -9.42 -7.61 -7.78
N LEU A 85 -9.11 -7.67 -6.49
CA LEU A 85 -9.76 -8.55 -5.50
C LEU A 85 -10.73 -7.80 -4.58
N ALA A 86 -10.99 -6.52 -4.83
CA ALA A 86 -11.77 -5.68 -3.93
C ALA A 86 -13.24 -6.10 -3.84
N GLY A 87 -13.81 -6.71 -4.87
CA GLY A 87 -15.20 -7.17 -4.86
C GLY A 87 -16.17 -6.00 -4.66
N GLY A 88 -17.07 -6.13 -3.68
CA GLY A 88 -18.04 -5.10 -3.28
C GLY A 88 -17.52 -4.04 -2.28
N TYR A 89 -16.22 -4.02 -1.96
CA TYR A 89 -15.66 -3.10 -0.98
C TYR A 89 -15.12 -1.81 -1.62
N ASP A 90 -15.94 -0.76 -1.64
CA ASP A 90 -15.58 0.56 -2.19
C ASP A 90 -14.36 1.20 -1.50
N ASP A 91 -14.24 1.01 -0.19
CA ASP A 91 -13.09 1.47 0.58
C ASP A 91 -11.78 0.84 0.07
N LEU A 92 -11.80 -0.44 -0.29
CA LEU A 92 -10.62 -1.15 -0.76
C LEU A 92 -10.14 -0.69 -2.14
N TYR A 93 -11.05 -0.28 -3.03
CA TYR A 93 -10.67 0.38 -4.29
C TYR A 93 -9.96 1.71 -4.02
N LEU A 94 -10.46 2.51 -3.08
CA LEU A 94 -9.85 3.79 -2.71
C LEU A 94 -8.42 3.59 -2.17
N TRP A 95 -8.25 2.63 -1.25
CA TRP A 95 -6.94 2.32 -0.67
C TRP A 95 -5.95 1.80 -1.71
N SER A 96 -6.42 0.97 -2.64
CA SER A 96 -5.63 0.42 -3.73
C SER A 96 -5.11 1.52 -4.67
N VAL A 97 -5.98 2.44 -5.08
CA VAL A 97 -5.59 3.57 -5.94
C VAL A 97 -4.59 4.48 -5.23
N LEU A 98 -4.81 4.79 -3.95
CA LEU A 98 -3.89 5.60 -3.16
C LEU A 98 -2.51 4.94 -3.04
N SER A 99 -2.48 3.62 -2.81
CA SER A 99 -1.23 2.84 -2.79
C SER A 99 -0.48 2.95 -4.13
N ILE A 100 -1.17 2.80 -5.26
CA ILE A 100 -0.56 2.94 -6.59
C ILE A 100 0.00 4.35 -6.82
N ILE A 101 -0.72 5.39 -6.37
CA ILE A 101 -0.26 6.79 -6.45
C ILE A 101 1.05 6.96 -5.67
N PHE A 102 1.13 6.43 -4.44
CA PHE A 102 2.38 6.45 -3.67
C PHE A 102 3.50 5.75 -4.44
N GLY A 103 3.25 4.58 -5.00
CA GLY A 103 4.22 3.89 -5.83
C GLY A 103 4.72 4.72 -7.02
N ALA A 104 3.82 5.34 -7.77
CA ALA A 104 4.15 6.19 -8.91
C ALA A 104 5.02 7.40 -8.49
N THR A 105 4.69 8.06 -7.37
CA THR A 105 5.50 9.18 -6.86
C THR A 105 6.94 8.76 -6.54
N PHE A 106 7.12 7.55 -6.01
CA PHE A 106 8.44 6.99 -5.72
C PHE A 106 9.23 6.71 -7.01
N VAL A 107 8.60 6.13 -8.04
CA VAL A 107 9.25 5.90 -9.35
C VAL A 107 9.71 7.22 -9.97
N ILE A 108 8.84 8.23 -10.03
CA ILE A 108 9.13 9.52 -10.68
C ILE A 108 10.23 10.27 -9.95
N GLY A 109 10.18 10.33 -8.62
CA GLY A 109 11.14 11.16 -7.90
C GLY A 109 12.47 10.48 -7.61
N ASP A 110 12.58 9.15 -7.70
CA ASP A 110 13.87 8.46 -7.63
C ASP A 110 14.57 8.40 -9.00
N THR A 111 13.82 8.34 -10.11
CA THR A 111 14.38 8.52 -11.47
C THR A 111 14.96 9.92 -11.68
N LYS A 112 14.31 10.97 -11.18
CA LYS A 112 14.86 12.34 -11.19
C LYS A 112 16.14 12.53 -10.36
N LYS A 113 16.44 11.62 -9.43
CA LYS A 113 17.62 11.71 -8.55
C LYS A 113 18.88 11.09 -9.19
N ARG A 114 18.70 10.24 -10.22
CA ARG A 114 19.79 9.57 -10.95
C ARG A 114 20.27 10.33 -12.18
N LYS A 115 19.46 11.25 -12.70
CA LYS A 115 19.87 12.23 -13.71
C LYS A 115 20.50 13.42 -13.01
#